data_AF-A0A0N0V1D0-F1
#
_entry.id   AF-A0A0N0V1D0-F1
#
_cell.length_a   1.000
_cell.length_b   1.000
_cell.length_c   1.000
_cell.angle_alpha   90.00
_cell.angle_beta   90.00
_cell.angle_gamma   90.00
#
_symmetry.space_group_name_H-M   'P 1'
#
loop_
_entity.id
_entity.type
_entity.pdbx_description
1 polymer ?
#
loop_
_entity_poly.entity_id
_entity_poly.type
_entity_poly.pdbx_seq_one_letter_code
_entity_poly.pdbx_strand_id
1 'polypeptide(L)'
;MTYYQKPKRQFEKSGLVIPDQSYHVYLENVTNTDNEDIRTMVDKGRYFTIFAPRQSGKTTFFYDFCRSIEDDTLYIPILLSFQTCQQLSGEKFYKKINKDFQRQLLKRLSIIGCKDYKAVKQCMETSTISDHISFYDFFEKLNDIIIQKKIVIFIDEFDGIPLSELSNFLMTLRDLYQNYKGKQAKALYSIGLVGIRNIAKLVVGGVSPFNIADQVYLPSFSLQNVHDLYTQYTQETNQSFTEQAINEIYNQTNGQPWLVNRLGTILTVNIKPETTDEITLEDVNTAINLMIKENNSHFENLYEKIVLYRKTFQTILNDEIVFNPDDQAQSWLRQYGLIKEIDNKVVIANHIYKKRFAILLSSNNLINDRQPKKIFICYSREDQKWLTMLLTHLKILAYEDIECWYDEKIQTGETWEPEIANAIETSHLAICLISTQFLASDYIRTREVPALLNKYKQGMRLFPLLIEHCAWKRINWLKDLQIHPKNGQPLDQLTINEQKKLLIQMVDEIGNVLETDFTDV
;
A
#
# COMPACT_ATOMS: atom_id res chain seq x y z
N MET A 1 -38.85 0.43 32.56
CA MET A 1 -37.39 0.26 32.62
C MET A 1 -36.96 -0.19 31.23
N THR A 2 -36.19 0.64 30.53
CA THR A 2 -35.50 0.22 29.30
C THR A 2 -34.39 -0.74 29.72
N TYR A 3 -34.47 -1.98 29.26
CA TYR A 3 -33.46 -3.00 29.56
C TYR A 3 -32.40 -2.98 28.45
N TYR A 4 -31.14 -3.23 28.84
CA TYR A 4 -30.06 -3.41 27.88
C TYR A 4 -30.40 -4.57 26.95
N GLN A 5 -30.29 -4.32 25.65
CA GLN A 5 -30.44 -5.35 24.63
C GLN A 5 -29.08 -5.67 24.04
N LYS A 6 -28.75 -6.96 23.99
CA LYS A 6 -27.49 -7.40 23.41
C LYS A 6 -27.50 -7.05 21.91
N PRO A 7 -26.50 -6.31 21.41
CA PRO A 7 -26.45 -5.93 20.02
C PRO A 7 -26.25 -7.17 19.13
N LYS A 8 -27.01 -7.22 18.04
CA LYS A 8 -26.85 -8.13 16.90
C LYS A 8 -25.76 -7.61 15.95
N ARG A 9 -25.58 -6.29 15.87
CA ARG A 9 -24.56 -5.63 15.04
C ARG A 9 -23.35 -5.18 15.86
N GLN A 10 -22.18 -5.13 15.22
CA GLN A 10 -20.94 -4.66 15.85
C GLN A 10 -20.33 -3.46 15.12
N PHE A 11 -19.46 -2.71 15.80
CA PHE A 11 -18.59 -1.75 15.13
C PHE A 11 -17.52 -2.51 14.35
N GLU A 12 -17.54 -2.43 13.02
CA GLU A 12 -16.61 -3.16 12.17
C GLU A 12 -15.30 -2.37 12.00
N LYS A 13 -14.19 -3.05 12.23
CA LYS A 13 -12.83 -2.48 12.24
C LYS A 13 -11.93 -3.09 11.18
N SER A 14 -12.42 -4.07 10.42
CA SER A 14 -11.65 -4.81 9.44
C SER A 14 -12.51 -5.25 8.26
N GLY A 15 -12.08 -4.88 7.05
CA GLY A 15 -12.67 -5.40 5.82
C GLY A 15 -14.02 -4.81 5.45
N LEU A 16 -14.85 -5.63 4.81
CA LEU A 16 -16.16 -5.27 4.28
C LEU A 16 -17.18 -5.14 5.42
N VAL A 17 -17.88 -4.00 5.46
CA VAL A 17 -18.98 -3.77 6.41
C VAL A 17 -20.27 -4.33 5.80
N ILE A 18 -20.91 -5.26 6.49
CA ILE A 18 -22.20 -5.84 6.07
C ILE A 18 -23.30 -5.19 6.92
N PRO A 19 -24.27 -4.47 6.32
CA PRO A 19 -25.31 -3.73 7.06
C PRO A 19 -26.06 -4.52 8.14
N ASP A 20 -26.30 -5.82 7.91
CA ASP A 20 -27.03 -6.70 8.84
C ASP A 20 -26.19 -7.16 10.04
N GLN A 21 -24.86 -7.05 9.95
CA GLN A 21 -23.90 -7.53 10.95
C GLN A 21 -23.13 -6.39 11.61
N SER A 22 -23.16 -5.20 11.02
CA SER A 22 -22.31 -4.09 11.42
C SER A 22 -23.04 -2.75 11.34
N TYR A 23 -22.73 -1.86 12.28
CA TYR A 23 -23.14 -0.46 12.15
C TYR A 23 -22.42 0.16 10.95
N HIS A 24 -23.17 0.91 10.13
CA HIS A 24 -22.65 1.45 8.88
C HIS A 24 -23.30 2.80 8.57
N VAL A 25 -22.60 3.62 7.79
CA VAL A 25 -23.10 4.90 7.28
C VAL A 25 -22.65 5.07 5.84
N TYR A 26 -23.51 5.68 5.02
CA TYR A 26 -23.19 5.98 3.64
C TYR A 26 -22.33 7.24 3.59
N LEU A 27 -21.23 7.17 2.85
CA LEU A 27 -20.39 8.33 2.60
C LEU A 27 -21.08 9.26 1.62
N GLU A 28 -21.31 10.50 2.04
CA GLU A 28 -21.78 11.58 1.18
C GLU A 28 -20.58 12.30 0.54
N ASN A 29 -20.82 13.01 -0.56
CA ASN A 29 -19.82 13.83 -1.27
C ASN A 29 -18.59 13.05 -1.76
N VAL A 30 -18.78 11.79 -2.17
CA VAL A 30 -17.76 11.02 -2.90
C VAL A 30 -17.76 11.48 -4.35
N THR A 31 -16.96 12.52 -4.63
CA THR A 31 -16.93 13.18 -5.93
C THR A 31 -15.53 13.18 -6.56
N ASN A 32 -15.47 13.42 -7.88
CA ASN A 32 -14.23 13.70 -8.58
C ASN A 32 -13.80 15.17 -8.44
N THR A 33 -12.73 15.56 -9.14
CA THR A 33 -12.24 16.95 -9.16
C THR A 33 -13.22 17.96 -9.74
N ASP A 34 -14.18 17.51 -10.56
CA ASP A 34 -15.23 18.33 -11.16
C ASP A 34 -16.53 18.33 -10.32
N ASN A 35 -16.45 17.80 -9.09
CA ASN A 35 -17.56 17.65 -8.14
C ASN A 35 -18.72 16.76 -8.65
N GLU A 36 -18.42 15.80 -9.53
CA GLU A 36 -19.37 14.81 -10.03
C GLU A 36 -19.34 13.58 -9.13
N ASP A 37 -20.53 13.12 -8.70
CA ASP A 37 -20.66 11.88 -7.93
C ASP A 37 -20.41 10.62 -8.78
N ILE A 38 -20.18 9.50 -8.10
CA ILE A 38 -19.89 8.23 -8.77
C ILE A 38 -21.03 7.75 -9.66
N ARG A 39 -22.29 8.01 -9.28
CA ARG A 39 -23.44 7.62 -10.12
C ARG A 39 -23.41 8.37 -11.45
N THR A 40 -23.15 9.67 -11.41
CA THR A 40 -23.02 10.54 -12.58
C THR A 40 -21.87 10.10 -13.48
N MET A 41 -20.72 9.77 -12.91
CA MET A 41 -19.57 9.24 -13.67
C MET A 41 -19.91 7.89 -14.34
N VAL A 42 -20.56 6.97 -13.61
CA VAL A 42 -21.02 5.70 -14.15
C VAL A 42 -22.04 5.91 -15.25
N ASP A 43 -23.02 6.80 -15.08
CA ASP A 43 -24.05 7.11 -16.06
C ASP A 43 -23.46 7.71 -17.35
N LYS A 44 -22.38 8.50 -17.24
CA LYS A 44 -21.58 9.01 -18.38
C LYS A 44 -20.63 7.98 -18.98
N GLY A 45 -20.51 6.80 -18.38
CA GLY A 45 -19.58 5.74 -18.82
C GLY A 45 -18.11 6.14 -18.68
N ARG A 46 -17.79 7.00 -17.69
CA ARG A 46 -16.42 7.42 -17.34
C ARG A 46 -15.71 6.30 -16.60
N TYR A 47 -14.39 6.25 -16.74
CA TYR A 47 -13.57 5.41 -15.87
C TYR A 47 -13.07 6.27 -14.71
N PHE A 48 -12.88 5.67 -13.54
CA PHE A 48 -12.43 6.40 -12.37
C PHE A 48 -11.57 5.54 -11.45
N THR A 49 -10.78 6.21 -10.62
CA THR A 49 -9.87 5.60 -9.66
C THR A 49 -10.10 6.20 -8.28
N ILE A 50 -10.26 5.35 -7.26
CA ILE A 50 -10.26 5.76 -5.85
C ILE A 50 -8.96 5.30 -5.20
N PHE A 51 -8.15 6.28 -4.78
CA PHE A 51 -6.98 6.06 -3.95
C PHE A 51 -7.26 6.57 -2.55
N ALA A 52 -7.26 5.68 -1.58
CA ALA A 52 -7.37 6.08 -0.18
C ALA A 52 -6.52 5.18 0.72
N PRO A 53 -6.15 5.63 1.93
CA PRO A 53 -5.40 4.83 2.89
C PRO A 53 -6.09 3.52 3.29
N ARG A 54 -5.36 2.53 3.79
CA ARG A 54 -5.98 1.30 4.35
C ARG A 54 -7.06 1.66 5.38
N GLN A 55 -8.12 0.85 5.45
CA GLN A 55 -9.24 1.00 6.40
C GLN A 55 -10.00 2.34 6.29
N SER A 56 -9.99 2.99 5.13
CA SER A 56 -10.79 4.18 4.84
C SER A 56 -12.24 3.89 4.42
N GLY A 57 -12.69 2.63 4.44
CA GLY A 57 -14.03 2.24 3.99
C GLY A 57 -14.22 2.07 2.47
N LYS A 58 -13.14 2.01 1.68
CA LYS A 58 -13.19 1.83 0.21
C LYS A 58 -14.03 0.62 -0.22
N THR A 59 -13.69 -0.56 0.27
CA THR A 59 -14.36 -1.82 -0.11
C THR A 59 -15.85 -1.79 0.23
N THR A 60 -16.20 -1.27 1.42
CA THR A 60 -17.59 -1.04 1.84
C THR A 60 -18.32 -0.11 0.88
N PHE A 61 -17.73 1.04 0.58
CA PHE A 61 -18.35 2.01 -0.31
C PHE A 61 -18.70 1.40 -1.68
N PHE A 62 -17.78 0.63 -2.29
CA PHE A 62 -18.04 0.00 -3.59
C PHE A 62 -19.08 -1.11 -3.51
N TYR A 63 -19.09 -1.88 -2.43
CA TYR A 63 -20.11 -2.89 -2.20
C TYR A 63 -21.50 -2.25 -2.11
N ASP A 64 -21.62 -1.17 -1.34
CA ASP A 64 -22.86 -0.41 -1.19
C ASP A 64 -23.30 0.25 -2.51
N PHE A 65 -22.36 0.83 -3.24
CA PHE A 65 -22.64 1.39 -4.57
C PHE A 65 -23.07 0.32 -5.57
N CYS A 66 -22.44 -0.86 -5.56
CA CYS A 66 -22.88 -1.97 -6.40
C CYS A 66 -24.34 -2.32 -6.08
N ARG A 67 -24.67 -2.51 -4.80
CA ARG A 67 -26.04 -2.79 -4.37
C ARG A 67 -27.04 -1.72 -4.80
N SER A 68 -26.69 -0.44 -4.72
CA SER A 68 -27.60 0.64 -5.12
C SER A 68 -27.89 0.65 -6.63
N ILE A 69 -27.00 0.11 -7.47
CA ILE A 69 -27.21 -0.01 -8.92
C ILE A 69 -27.70 -1.40 -9.35
N GLU A 70 -27.75 -2.38 -8.46
CA GLU A 70 -28.23 -3.74 -8.75
C GLU A 70 -29.73 -3.79 -9.07
N ASP A 71 -30.52 -2.89 -8.48
CA ASP A 71 -31.96 -2.79 -8.71
C ASP A 71 -32.28 -2.16 -10.08
N ASP A 72 -31.31 -1.46 -10.68
CA ASP A 72 -31.47 -0.87 -11.99
C ASP A 72 -31.20 -1.90 -13.08
N THR A 73 -32.27 -2.36 -13.75
CA THR A 73 -32.18 -3.37 -14.80
C THR A 73 -31.31 -2.96 -15.99
N LEU A 74 -30.95 -1.68 -16.14
CA LEU A 74 -30.04 -1.20 -17.19
C LEU A 74 -28.59 -1.59 -16.92
N TYR A 75 -28.18 -1.66 -15.66
CA TYR A 75 -26.80 -1.88 -15.25
C TYR A 75 -26.53 -3.33 -14.89
N ILE A 76 -25.31 -3.79 -15.15
CA ILE A 76 -24.79 -5.08 -14.72
C ILE A 76 -23.51 -4.83 -13.93
N PRO A 77 -23.61 -4.66 -12.60
CA PRO A 77 -22.45 -4.49 -11.75
C PRO A 77 -21.68 -5.80 -11.59
N ILE A 78 -20.37 -5.73 -11.78
CA ILE A 78 -19.42 -6.83 -11.57
C ILE A 78 -18.35 -6.36 -10.60
N LEU A 79 -18.14 -7.11 -9.52
CA LEU A 79 -17.11 -6.80 -8.51
C LEU A 79 -15.97 -7.82 -8.59
N LEU A 80 -14.78 -7.38 -8.95
CA LEU A 80 -13.56 -8.19 -8.98
C LEU A 80 -12.65 -7.78 -7.81
N SER A 81 -11.90 -8.74 -7.26
CA SER A 81 -10.91 -8.48 -6.21
C SER A 81 -9.57 -9.11 -6.57
N PHE A 82 -8.52 -8.30 -6.56
CA PHE A 82 -7.16 -8.71 -6.93
C PHE A 82 -6.21 -8.91 -5.75
N GLN A 83 -6.74 -8.98 -4.52
CA GLN A 83 -5.97 -9.21 -3.29
C GLN A 83 -4.97 -10.37 -3.37
N THR A 84 -5.37 -11.49 -3.96
CA THR A 84 -4.55 -12.71 -4.06
C THR A 84 -3.87 -12.89 -5.42
N CYS A 85 -3.86 -11.84 -6.24
CA CYS A 85 -3.37 -11.93 -7.62
C CYS A 85 -1.88 -11.60 -7.78
N GLN A 86 -1.26 -10.93 -6.81
CA GLN A 86 0.05 -10.29 -6.99
C GLN A 86 1.17 -11.25 -7.40
N GLN A 87 1.13 -12.49 -6.90
CA GLN A 87 2.11 -13.54 -7.17
C GLN A 87 1.69 -14.52 -8.29
N LEU A 88 0.58 -14.25 -8.99
CA LEU A 88 0.12 -15.13 -10.07
C LEU A 88 0.90 -14.85 -11.36
N SER A 89 1.10 -15.91 -12.15
CA SER A 89 1.49 -15.74 -13.56
C SER A 89 0.35 -15.08 -14.35
N GLY A 90 0.69 -14.41 -15.46
CA GLY A 90 -0.31 -13.74 -16.30
C GLY A 90 -1.47 -14.65 -16.70
N GLU A 91 -1.19 -15.87 -17.17
CA GLU A 91 -2.21 -16.85 -17.53
C GLU A 91 -3.16 -17.17 -16.36
N LYS A 92 -2.63 -17.41 -15.16
CA LYS A 92 -3.45 -17.69 -13.96
C LYS A 92 -4.27 -16.47 -13.55
N PHE A 93 -3.72 -15.28 -13.69
CA PHE A 93 -4.40 -14.01 -13.41
C PHE A 93 -5.63 -13.82 -14.32
N TYR A 94 -5.46 -13.91 -15.64
CA TYR A 94 -6.60 -13.78 -16.58
C TYR A 94 -7.60 -14.92 -16.45
N LYS A 95 -7.15 -16.15 -16.18
CA LYS A 95 -8.05 -17.28 -15.90
C LYS A 95 -8.93 -17.04 -14.67
N LYS A 96 -8.38 -16.39 -13.63
CA LYS A 96 -9.16 -15.97 -12.45
C LYS A 96 -10.19 -14.91 -12.83
N ILE A 97 -9.79 -13.86 -13.56
CA ILE A 97 -10.69 -12.82 -14.08
C ILE A 97 -11.83 -13.47 -14.87
N ASN A 98 -11.51 -14.37 -15.80
CA ASN A 98 -12.48 -15.07 -16.62
C ASN A 98 -13.54 -15.78 -15.76
N LYS A 99 -13.08 -16.59 -14.80
CA LYS A 99 -13.95 -17.37 -13.93
C LYS A 99 -14.87 -16.48 -13.10
N ASP A 100 -14.33 -15.44 -12.48
CA ASP A 100 -15.11 -14.55 -11.60
C ASP A 100 -16.07 -13.66 -12.39
N PHE A 101 -15.63 -13.15 -13.53
CA PHE A 101 -16.47 -12.35 -14.42
C PHE A 101 -17.62 -13.17 -15.01
N GLN A 102 -17.35 -14.33 -15.60
CA GLN A 102 -18.38 -15.19 -16.20
C GLN A 102 -19.42 -15.61 -15.16
N ARG A 103 -18.97 -16.02 -13.97
CA ARG A 103 -19.86 -16.41 -12.86
C ARG A 103 -20.81 -15.27 -12.47
N GLN A 104 -20.29 -14.05 -12.33
CA GLN A 104 -21.10 -12.90 -11.92
C GLN A 104 -22.03 -12.44 -13.04
N LEU A 105 -21.53 -12.32 -14.27
CA LEU A 105 -22.33 -11.87 -15.42
C LEU A 105 -23.49 -12.83 -15.69
N LEU A 106 -23.27 -14.14 -15.73
CA LEU A 106 -24.34 -15.12 -15.95
C LEU A 106 -25.37 -15.12 -14.81
N LYS A 107 -24.92 -15.01 -13.55
CA LYS A 107 -25.82 -14.93 -12.40
C LYS A 107 -26.72 -13.70 -12.50
N ARG A 108 -26.17 -12.53 -12.83
CA ARG A 108 -26.91 -11.26 -12.94
C ARG A 108 -27.87 -11.25 -14.13
N LEU A 109 -27.42 -11.71 -15.29
CA LEU A 109 -28.27 -11.80 -16.48
C LEU A 109 -29.47 -12.73 -16.26
N SER A 110 -29.27 -13.82 -15.51
CA SER A 110 -30.35 -14.73 -15.12
C SER A 110 -31.37 -14.05 -14.21
N ILE A 111 -30.91 -13.31 -13.19
CA ILE A 111 -31.78 -12.58 -12.25
C ILE A 111 -32.61 -11.51 -12.96
N ILE A 112 -31.99 -10.78 -13.89
CA ILE A 112 -32.65 -9.69 -14.65
C ILE A 112 -33.57 -10.24 -15.77
N GLY A 113 -33.50 -11.54 -16.08
CA GLY A 113 -34.28 -12.16 -17.16
C GLY A 113 -33.88 -11.64 -18.55
N CYS A 114 -32.58 -11.43 -18.78
CA CYS A 114 -32.08 -10.87 -20.04
C CYS A 114 -32.33 -11.83 -21.22
N LYS A 115 -32.91 -11.33 -22.31
CA LYS A 115 -33.18 -12.11 -23.53
C LYS A 115 -31.90 -12.67 -24.17
N ASP A 116 -30.80 -11.94 -24.03
CA ASP A 116 -29.50 -12.27 -24.63
C ASP A 116 -28.71 -13.30 -23.81
N TYR A 117 -29.25 -13.77 -22.67
CA TYR A 117 -28.58 -14.73 -21.76
C TYR A 117 -28.02 -15.95 -22.49
N LYS A 118 -28.79 -16.54 -23.42
CA LYS A 118 -28.35 -17.73 -24.17
C LYS A 118 -27.16 -17.43 -25.08
N ALA A 119 -27.19 -16.30 -25.79
CA ALA A 119 -26.12 -15.86 -26.67
C ALA A 119 -24.84 -15.54 -25.88
N VAL A 120 -24.98 -14.83 -24.74
CA VAL A 120 -23.86 -14.55 -23.84
C VAL A 120 -23.24 -15.83 -23.29
N LYS A 121 -24.06 -16.79 -22.85
CA LYS A 121 -23.58 -18.08 -22.34
C LYS A 121 -22.77 -18.85 -23.39
N GLN A 122 -23.26 -18.92 -24.64
CA GLN A 122 -22.54 -19.56 -25.74
C GLN A 122 -21.22 -18.83 -26.08
N CYS A 123 -21.22 -17.50 -26.04
CA CYS A 123 -20.01 -16.70 -26.23
C CYS A 123 -18.95 -17.00 -25.16
N MET A 124 -19.36 -17.20 -23.90
CA MET A 124 -18.45 -17.55 -22.79
C MET A 124 -17.90 -18.96 -22.85
N GLU A 125 -18.65 -19.92 -23.39
CA GLU A 125 -18.20 -21.29 -23.60
C GLU A 125 -17.17 -21.39 -24.73
N THR A 126 -17.18 -20.46 -25.68
CA THR A 126 -16.30 -20.44 -26.86
C THR A 126 -15.13 -19.46 -26.75
N SER A 127 -15.23 -18.44 -25.90
CA SER A 127 -14.20 -17.41 -25.73
C SER A 127 -13.66 -17.43 -24.30
N THR A 128 -12.37 -17.75 -24.16
CA THR A 128 -11.66 -17.76 -22.89
C THR A 128 -10.71 -16.57 -22.79
N ILE A 129 -10.75 -15.85 -21.66
CA ILE A 129 -9.78 -14.81 -21.35
C ILE A 129 -8.52 -15.47 -20.77
N SER A 130 -7.43 -15.49 -21.54
CA SER A 130 -6.12 -16.05 -21.17
C SER A 130 -5.02 -15.00 -21.01
N ASP A 131 -5.22 -13.83 -21.62
CA ASP A 131 -4.28 -12.71 -21.70
C ASP A 131 -5.03 -11.39 -21.93
N HIS A 132 -4.29 -10.29 -22.07
CA HIS A 132 -4.86 -8.96 -22.31
C HIS A 132 -5.51 -8.82 -23.70
N ILE A 133 -5.03 -9.54 -24.73
CA ILE A 133 -5.56 -9.48 -26.10
C ILE A 133 -6.93 -10.17 -26.13
N SER A 134 -7.00 -11.40 -25.62
CA SER A 134 -8.24 -12.15 -25.48
C SER A 134 -9.25 -11.45 -24.55
N PHE A 135 -8.79 -10.68 -23.56
CA PHE A 135 -9.66 -9.79 -22.78
C PHE A 135 -10.31 -8.70 -23.65
N TYR A 136 -9.53 -8.05 -24.52
CA TYR A 136 -10.05 -7.08 -25.49
C TYR A 136 -11.08 -7.71 -26.43
N ASP A 137 -10.70 -8.80 -27.10
CA ASP A 137 -11.54 -9.51 -28.08
C ASP A 137 -12.84 -10.01 -27.46
N PHE A 138 -12.79 -10.42 -26.19
CA PHE A 138 -13.96 -10.86 -25.45
C PHE A 138 -14.98 -9.72 -25.29
N PHE A 139 -14.55 -8.51 -24.92
CA PHE A 139 -15.46 -7.37 -24.80
C PHE A 139 -15.94 -6.85 -26.15
N GLU A 140 -15.10 -6.93 -27.19
CA GLU A 140 -15.52 -6.64 -28.56
C GLU A 140 -16.69 -7.53 -28.99
N LYS A 141 -16.58 -8.86 -28.82
CA LYS A 141 -17.68 -9.80 -29.10
C LYS A 141 -18.92 -9.52 -28.24
N LEU A 142 -18.74 -9.14 -26.98
CA LEU A 142 -19.86 -8.79 -26.11
C LEU A 142 -20.59 -7.52 -26.56
N ASN A 143 -19.93 -6.57 -27.23
CA ASN A 143 -20.59 -5.36 -27.74
C ASN A 143 -21.66 -5.68 -28.79
N ASP A 144 -21.49 -6.77 -29.55
CA ASP A 144 -22.45 -7.22 -30.56
C ASP A 144 -23.67 -7.94 -29.95
N ILE A 145 -23.50 -8.51 -28.75
CA ILE A 145 -24.54 -9.29 -28.06
C ILE A 145 -25.32 -8.41 -27.09
N ILE A 146 -24.62 -7.60 -26.28
CA ILE A 146 -25.19 -6.79 -25.21
C ILE A 146 -25.25 -5.34 -25.66
N ILE A 147 -26.35 -4.98 -26.33
CA ILE A 147 -26.55 -3.64 -26.90
C ILE A 147 -27.30 -2.71 -25.92
N GLN A 148 -28.23 -3.26 -25.14
CA GLN A 148 -29.14 -2.47 -24.29
C GLN A 148 -28.75 -2.41 -22.82
N LYS A 149 -27.70 -3.14 -22.39
CA LYS A 149 -27.28 -3.21 -20.99
C LYS A 149 -25.88 -2.65 -20.83
N LYS A 150 -25.60 -2.11 -19.66
CA LYS A 150 -24.34 -1.44 -19.33
C LYS A 150 -23.58 -2.25 -18.28
N ILE A 151 -22.52 -2.94 -18.68
CA ILE A 151 -21.65 -3.65 -17.75
C ILE A 151 -20.75 -2.63 -17.04
N VAL A 152 -20.77 -2.64 -15.71
CA VAL A 152 -19.94 -1.77 -14.87
C VAL A 152 -19.04 -2.67 -14.04
N ILE A 153 -17.73 -2.49 -14.16
CA ILE A 153 -16.76 -3.32 -13.43
C ILE A 153 -16.09 -2.51 -12.33
N PHE A 154 -16.16 -3.02 -11.12
CA PHE A 154 -15.42 -2.51 -9.97
C PHE A 154 -14.29 -3.47 -9.63
N ILE A 155 -13.07 -2.96 -9.57
CA ILE A 155 -11.87 -3.74 -9.27
C ILE A 155 -11.31 -3.28 -7.93
N ASP A 156 -11.56 -4.08 -6.89
CA ASP A 156 -10.98 -3.88 -5.57
C ASP A 156 -9.56 -4.45 -5.47
N GLU A 157 -8.76 -3.81 -4.62
CA GLU A 157 -7.33 -4.08 -4.45
C GLU A 157 -6.56 -4.15 -5.79
N PHE A 158 -6.77 -3.15 -6.64
CA PHE A 158 -6.09 -3.00 -7.93
C PHE A 158 -4.56 -3.11 -7.83
N ASP A 159 -3.98 -2.75 -6.67
CA ASP A 159 -2.55 -2.89 -6.41
C ASP A 159 -2.05 -4.35 -6.45
N GLY A 160 -2.96 -5.33 -6.42
CA GLY A 160 -2.66 -6.75 -6.47
C GLY A 160 -2.50 -7.32 -7.89
N ILE A 161 -2.52 -6.50 -8.95
CA ILE A 161 -2.22 -6.98 -10.31
C ILE A 161 -0.73 -7.39 -10.41
N PRO A 162 -0.40 -8.54 -11.03
CA PRO A 162 0.99 -8.90 -11.32
C PRO A 162 1.71 -7.78 -12.09
N LEU A 163 2.92 -7.41 -11.66
CA LEU A 163 3.68 -6.33 -12.29
C LEU A 163 3.97 -6.57 -13.78
N SER A 164 4.11 -7.84 -14.18
CA SER A 164 4.27 -8.24 -15.58
C SER A 164 3.05 -7.94 -16.45
N GLU A 165 1.85 -7.87 -15.87
CA GLU A 165 0.59 -7.66 -16.58
C GLU A 165 -0.02 -6.27 -16.37
N LEU A 166 0.45 -5.53 -15.36
CA LEU A 166 -0.08 -4.22 -15.01
C LEU A 166 -0.18 -3.27 -16.22
N SER A 167 0.91 -3.13 -16.99
CA SER A 167 0.93 -2.26 -18.17
C SER A 167 -0.04 -2.73 -19.25
N ASN A 168 0.02 -4.02 -19.58
CA ASN A 168 -0.82 -4.62 -20.64
C ASN A 168 -2.31 -4.50 -20.31
N PHE A 169 -2.67 -4.77 -19.06
CA PHE A 169 -4.04 -4.67 -18.57
C PHE A 169 -4.56 -3.23 -18.65
N LEU A 170 -3.79 -2.25 -18.14
CA LEU A 170 -4.19 -0.84 -18.19
C LEU A 170 -4.29 -0.29 -19.62
N MET A 171 -3.37 -0.67 -20.50
CA MET A 171 -3.44 -0.32 -21.92
C MET A 171 -4.70 -0.87 -22.59
N THR A 172 -5.03 -2.14 -22.31
CA THR A 172 -6.24 -2.77 -22.83
C THR A 172 -7.52 -2.06 -22.37
N LEU A 173 -7.59 -1.69 -21.09
CA LEU A 173 -8.71 -0.91 -20.58
C LEU A 173 -8.79 0.47 -21.26
N ARG A 174 -7.65 1.11 -21.50
CA ARG A 174 -7.58 2.39 -22.22
C ARG A 174 -8.10 2.26 -23.65
N ASP A 175 -7.68 1.22 -24.37
CA ASP A 175 -8.09 0.99 -25.74
C ASP A 175 -9.58 0.70 -25.84
N LEU A 176 -10.14 -0.10 -24.92
CA LEU A 176 -11.58 -0.32 -24.81
C LEU A 176 -12.33 0.99 -24.53
N TYR A 177 -11.81 1.83 -23.63
CA TYR A 177 -12.42 3.11 -23.33
C TYR A 177 -12.45 4.05 -24.55
N GLN A 178 -11.31 4.21 -25.23
CA GLN A 178 -11.17 5.15 -26.34
C GLN A 178 -11.91 4.67 -27.58
N ASN A 179 -11.77 3.40 -27.96
CA ASN A 179 -12.38 2.87 -29.19
C ASN A 179 -13.90 2.82 -29.13
N TYR A 180 -14.48 2.79 -27.93
CA TYR A 180 -15.92 2.77 -27.71
C TYR A 180 -16.46 4.05 -27.08
N LYS A 181 -15.65 5.10 -26.98
CA LYS A 181 -16.11 6.43 -26.54
C LYS A 181 -17.10 6.99 -27.55
N GLY A 182 -18.33 7.28 -27.11
CA GLY A 182 -19.39 7.83 -27.96
C GLY A 182 -20.10 6.83 -28.87
N LYS A 183 -19.74 5.53 -28.82
CA LYS A 183 -20.46 4.47 -29.54
C LYS A 183 -21.65 3.96 -28.72
N GLN A 184 -22.73 3.57 -29.40
CA GLN A 184 -23.90 2.96 -28.74
C GLN A 184 -23.67 1.48 -28.37
N ALA A 185 -22.95 0.73 -29.21
CA ALA A 185 -22.54 -0.65 -28.93
C ALA A 185 -21.33 -0.66 -27.98
N LYS A 186 -21.58 -0.52 -26.68
CA LYS A 186 -20.58 -0.49 -25.61
C LYS A 186 -21.08 -1.31 -24.42
N ALA A 187 -20.80 -2.61 -24.43
CA ALA A 187 -21.12 -3.52 -23.34
C ALA A 187 -20.34 -3.16 -22.06
N LEU A 188 -19.01 -3.01 -22.16
CA LEU A 188 -18.20 -2.50 -21.06
C LEU A 188 -18.35 -0.99 -20.93
N TYR A 189 -19.28 -0.56 -20.08
CA TYR A 189 -19.73 0.82 -20.01
C TYR A 189 -18.83 1.70 -19.13
N SER A 190 -18.46 1.21 -17.95
CA SER A 190 -17.73 1.96 -16.93
C SER A 190 -16.82 1.05 -16.10
N ILE A 191 -15.71 1.59 -15.60
CA ILE A 191 -14.76 0.89 -14.72
C ILE A 191 -14.37 1.78 -13.54
N GLY A 192 -14.49 1.23 -12.32
CA GLY A 192 -13.94 1.83 -11.10
C GLY A 192 -12.78 1.00 -10.57
N LEU A 193 -11.58 1.58 -10.48
CA LEU A 193 -10.41 0.94 -9.88
C LEU A 193 -10.19 1.44 -8.46
N VAL A 194 -9.89 0.52 -7.54
CA VAL A 194 -9.78 0.83 -6.12
C VAL A 194 -8.46 0.33 -5.61
N GLY A 195 -7.67 1.22 -5.01
CA GLY A 195 -6.34 0.88 -4.55
C GLY A 195 -5.87 1.75 -3.39
N ILE A 196 -4.73 1.37 -2.84
CA ILE A 196 -3.96 2.13 -1.86
C ILE A 196 -2.92 2.97 -2.61
N ARG A 197 -2.32 2.41 -3.67
CA ARG A 197 -1.27 3.08 -4.43
C ARG A 197 -1.82 3.76 -5.67
N ASN A 198 -1.28 4.93 -6.00
CA ASN A 198 -1.36 5.46 -7.35
C ASN A 198 -0.43 4.68 -8.30
N ILE A 199 -0.52 3.34 -8.30
CA ILE A 199 0.23 2.46 -9.19
C ILE A 199 -0.12 2.79 -10.65
N ALA A 200 -1.30 3.34 -10.92
CA ALA A 200 -1.63 3.87 -12.23
C ALA A 200 -0.57 4.86 -12.72
N LYS A 201 -0.08 5.82 -11.90
CA LYS A 201 1.02 6.74 -12.29
C LYS A 201 2.35 6.03 -12.56
N LEU A 202 2.54 4.82 -12.07
CA LEU A 202 3.76 4.04 -12.23
C LEU A 202 3.62 3.05 -13.39
N VAL A 203 3.77 3.55 -14.61
CA VAL A 203 4.11 2.68 -15.74
C VAL A 203 5.30 3.31 -16.49
N VAL A 204 6.25 2.43 -16.83
CA VAL A 204 7.55 2.68 -17.46
C VAL A 204 7.47 3.79 -18.52
N GLY A 205 8.30 4.84 -18.38
CA GLY A 205 8.32 6.00 -19.28
C GLY A 205 7.66 7.28 -18.75
N GLY A 206 7.11 7.25 -17.53
CA GLY A 206 6.70 8.45 -16.79
C GLY A 206 5.26 8.92 -16.99
N VAL A 207 4.44 8.20 -17.77
CA VAL A 207 3.01 8.53 -17.99
C VAL A 207 2.15 7.26 -17.89
N SER A 208 1.13 7.31 -17.04
CA SER A 208 0.12 6.24 -16.93
C SER A 208 -0.69 6.06 -18.22
N PRO A 209 -0.84 4.83 -18.75
CA PRO A 209 -1.84 4.53 -19.76
C PRO A 209 -3.27 4.85 -19.30
N PHE A 210 -3.52 4.86 -17.99
CA PHE A 210 -4.83 5.07 -17.38
C PHE A 210 -5.13 6.53 -17.01
N ASN A 211 -4.41 7.50 -17.59
CA ASN A 211 -4.68 8.95 -17.46
C ASN A 211 -6.04 9.41 -18.05
N ILE A 212 -6.88 8.46 -18.48
CA ILE A 212 -8.24 8.71 -18.98
C ILE A 212 -9.28 8.75 -17.85
N ALA A 213 -8.91 8.26 -16.67
CA ALA A 213 -9.80 8.02 -15.55
C ALA A 213 -9.85 9.20 -14.59
N ASP A 214 -11.04 9.51 -14.09
CA ASP A 214 -11.26 10.53 -13.08
C ASP A 214 -10.72 10.08 -11.72
N GLN A 215 -10.00 10.97 -11.04
CA GLN A 215 -9.58 10.72 -9.68
C GLN A 215 -10.73 11.09 -8.73
N VAL A 216 -11.14 10.13 -7.92
CA VAL A 216 -12.26 10.27 -6.99
C VAL A 216 -11.75 10.26 -5.55
N TYR A 217 -12.20 11.24 -4.77
CA TYR A 217 -11.80 11.41 -3.38
C TYR A 217 -12.80 10.70 -2.46
N LEU A 218 -12.29 9.89 -1.53
CA LEU A 218 -13.09 9.26 -0.50
C LEU A 218 -12.96 10.07 0.81
N PRO A 219 -14.00 10.79 1.24
CA PRO A 219 -13.95 11.59 2.46
C PRO A 219 -14.00 10.72 3.73
N SER A 220 -13.49 11.28 4.82
CA SER A 220 -13.77 10.77 6.17
C SER A 220 -15.23 10.99 6.55
N PHE A 221 -15.72 10.29 7.59
CA PHE A 221 -17.06 10.53 8.14
C PHE A 221 -17.24 12.00 8.54
N SER A 222 -18.40 12.57 8.23
CA SER A 222 -18.83 13.85 8.80
C SER A 222 -19.24 13.68 10.26
N LEU A 223 -19.43 14.79 10.98
CA LEU A 223 -19.99 14.73 12.34
C LEU A 223 -21.36 14.05 12.35
N GLN A 224 -22.20 14.33 11.33
CA GLN A 224 -23.50 13.67 11.17
C GLN A 224 -23.36 12.17 10.95
N ASN A 225 -22.42 11.73 10.12
CA ASN A 225 -22.16 10.30 9.93
C ASN A 225 -21.71 9.61 11.23
N VAL A 226 -20.87 10.27 12.04
CA VAL A 226 -20.52 9.74 13.36
C VAL A 226 -21.77 9.64 14.24
N HIS A 227 -22.58 10.70 14.30
CA HIS A 227 -23.84 10.71 15.06
C HIS A 227 -24.78 9.57 14.66
N ASP A 228 -25.04 9.40 13.35
CA ASP A 228 -25.91 8.36 12.81
C ASP A 228 -25.39 6.95 13.13
N LEU A 229 -24.07 6.74 13.03
CA LEU A 229 -23.43 5.46 13.32
C LEU A 229 -23.65 5.04 14.78
N TYR A 230 -23.42 5.96 15.73
CA TYR A 230 -23.60 5.69 17.16
C TYR A 230 -25.08 5.63 17.57
N THR A 231 -25.94 6.41 16.92
CA THR A 231 -27.39 6.35 17.12
C THR A 231 -27.95 4.98 16.76
N GLN A 232 -27.43 4.32 15.72
CA GLN A 232 -27.84 2.94 15.40
C GLN A 232 -27.53 1.96 16.53
N TYR A 233 -26.40 2.11 17.22
CA TYR A 233 -26.10 1.31 18.42
C TYR A 233 -27.08 1.63 19.54
N THR A 234 -27.32 2.91 19.82
CA THR A 234 -28.27 3.33 20.87
C THR A 234 -29.68 2.80 20.64
N GLN A 235 -30.17 2.84 19.41
CA GLN A 235 -31.48 2.29 19.04
C GLN A 235 -31.58 0.77 19.28
N GLU A 236 -30.46 0.07 19.14
CA GLU A 236 -30.41 -1.38 19.26
C GLU A 236 -30.19 -1.86 20.70
N THR A 237 -29.43 -1.12 21.50
CA THR A 237 -29.04 -1.54 22.86
C THR A 237 -29.73 -0.78 23.98
N ASN A 238 -30.39 0.34 23.67
CA ASN A 238 -30.89 1.35 24.62
C ASN A 238 -29.79 2.06 25.44
N GLN A 239 -28.53 2.00 25.01
CA GLN A 239 -27.43 2.74 25.63
C GLN A 239 -27.13 4.00 24.80
N SER A 240 -27.43 5.18 25.35
CA SER A 240 -27.22 6.45 24.66
C SER A 240 -25.77 6.94 24.74
N PHE A 241 -25.44 7.87 23.84
CA PHE A 241 -24.21 8.66 23.90
C PHE A 241 -24.60 10.13 24.09
N THR A 242 -23.91 10.82 25.00
CA THR A 242 -24.07 12.27 25.13
C THR A 242 -23.61 12.99 23.85
N GLU A 243 -24.21 14.14 23.52
CA GLU A 243 -23.75 14.99 22.41
C GLU A 243 -22.29 15.41 22.58
N GLN A 244 -21.84 15.65 23.81
CA GLN A 244 -20.43 15.96 24.10
C GLN A 244 -19.50 14.78 23.77
N ALA A 245 -19.92 13.54 24.04
CA ALA A 245 -19.14 12.35 23.69
C ALA A 245 -18.99 12.20 22.17
N ILE A 246 -20.08 12.36 21.40
CA ILE A 246 -20.06 12.26 19.93
C ILE A 246 -19.16 13.33 19.32
N ASN A 247 -19.29 14.58 19.77
CA ASN A 247 -18.44 15.69 19.32
C ASN A 247 -16.97 15.44 19.63
N GLU A 248 -16.64 14.92 20.82
CA GLU A 248 -15.26 14.60 21.18
C GLU A 248 -14.68 13.46 20.34
N ILE A 249 -15.47 12.41 20.08
CA ILE A 249 -15.08 11.33 19.16
C ILE A 249 -14.75 11.91 17.79
N TYR A 250 -15.60 12.77 17.24
CA TYR A 250 -15.34 13.41 15.95
C TYR A 250 -14.09 14.30 15.98
N ASN A 251 -13.94 15.16 16.99
CA ASN A 251 -12.80 16.07 17.12
C ASN A 251 -11.47 15.31 17.22
N GLN A 252 -11.45 14.19 17.93
CA GLN A 252 -10.23 13.40 18.15
C GLN A 252 -9.86 12.55 16.93
N THR A 253 -10.85 12.01 16.22
CA THR A 253 -10.65 11.12 15.07
C THR A 253 -10.63 11.85 13.73
N ASN A 254 -11.15 13.07 13.66
CA ASN A 254 -11.48 13.79 12.42
C ASN A 254 -12.26 12.91 11.42
N GLY A 255 -13.18 12.10 11.94
CA GLY A 255 -14.05 11.22 11.16
C GLY A 255 -13.36 10.01 10.52
N GLN A 256 -12.12 9.70 10.87
CA GLN A 256 -11.41 8.57 10.25
C GLN A 256 -12.14 7.25 10.59
N PRO A 257 -12.63 6.48 9.58
CA PRO A 257 -13.60 5.40 9.82
C PRO A 257 -13.14 4.32 10.79
N TRP A 258 -11.86 3.94 10.75
CA TRP A 258 -11.32 2.91 11.63
C TRP A 258 -11.28 3.36 13.09
N LEU A 259 -10.80 4.58 13.36
CA LEU A 259 -10.69 5.16 14.71
C LEU A 259 -12.07 5.34 15.33
N VAL A 260 -13.05 5.80 14.55
CA VAL A 260 -14.45 5.94 14.97
C VAL A 260 -15.01 4.57 15.40
N ASN A 261 -14.94 3.56 14.53
CA ASN A 261 -15.44 2.22 14.88
C ASN A 261 -14.67 1.58 16.04
N ARG A 262 -13.35 1.80 16.12
CA ARG A 262 -12.53 1.27 17.22
C ARG A 262 -12.91 1.92 18.55
N LEU A 263 -13.15 3.23 18.58
CA LEU A 263 -13.64 3.92 19.78
C LEU A 263 -15.01 3.37 20.20
N GLY A 264 -15.92 3.17 19.24
CA GLY A 264 -17.22 2.53 19.52
C GLY A 264 -17.06 1.18 20.21
N THR A 265 -16.18 0.32 19.67
CA THR A 265 -15.87 -0.97 20.29
C THR A 265 -15.34 -0.82 21.73
N ILE A 266 -14.35 0.06 21.95
CA ILE A 266 -13.75 0.24 23.28
C ILE A 266 -14.78 0.74 24.28
N LEU A 267 -15.60 1.71 23.88
CA LEU A 267 -16.62 2.30 24.74
C LEU A 267 -17.66 1.28 25.17
N THR A 268 -18.18 0.50 24.23
CA THR A 268 -19.30 -0.41 24.48
C THR A 268 -18.88 -1.78 24.99
N VAL A 269 -17.62 -2.18 24.82
CA VAL A 269 -17.13 -3.52 25.23
C VAL A 269 -16.17 -3.45 26.41
N ASN A 270 -15.36 -2.39 26.52
CA ASN A 270 -14.30 -2.29 27.54
C ASN A 270 -14.64 -1.31 28.66
N ILE A 271 -15.28 -0.18 28.35
CA ILE A 271 -15.57 0.87 29.34
C ILE A 271 -16.92 0.67 30.00
N LYS A 272 -17.99 0.54 29.20
CA LYS A 272 -19.37 0.35 29.67
C LYS A 272 -20.03 -0.86 29.00
N PRO A 273 -19.58 -2.09 29.32
CA PRO A 273 -20.18 -3.30 28.78
C PRO A 273 -21.57 -3.56 29.37
N GLU A 274 -22.50 -3.97 28.51
CA GLU A 274 -23.79 -4.55 28.89
C GLU A 274 -24.65 -3.70 29.85
N THR A 275 -24.57 -2.38 29.72
CA THR A 275 -25.34 -1.41 30.53
C THR A 275 -26.16 -0.45 29.65
N THR A 276 -27.21 0.12 30.24
CA THR A 276 -27.95 1.25 29.65
C THR A 276 -27.40 2.61 30.08
N ASP A 277 -26.36 2.63 30.92
CA ASP A 277 -25.73 3.87 31.36
C ASP A 277 -25.17 4.61 30.15
N GLU A 278 -25.55 5.87 30.05
CA GLU A 278 -25.15 6.76 28.97
C GLU A 278 -23.62 6.88 28.88
N ILE A 279 -23.08 6.86 27.66
CA ILE A 279 -21.66 7.07 27.41
C ILE A 279 -21.37 8.57 27.38
N THR A 280 -20.48 8.99 28.27
CA THR A 280 -20.16 10.39 28.57
C THR A 280 -18.81 10.80 27.98
N LEU A 281 -18.52 12.10 28.04
CA LEU A 281 -17.21 12.65 27.65
C LEU A 281 -16.03 12.00 28.42
N GLU A 282 -16.22 11.68 29.70
CA GLU A 282 -15.18 11.06 30.53
C GLU A 282 -14.86 9.63 30.07
N ASP A 283 -15.88 8.87 29.68
CA ASP A 283 -15.73 7.54 29.09
C ASP A 283 -14.94 7.61 27.77
N VAL A 284 -15.23 8.59 26.92
CA VAL A 284 -14.51 8.85 25.66
C VAL A 284 -13.04 9.16 25.92
N ASN A 285 -12.74 10.05 26.86
CA ASN A 285 -11.36 10.36 27.23
C ASN A 285 -10.60 9.13 27.73
N THR A 286 -11.27 8.29 28.53
CA THR A 286 -10.71 7.02 29.00
C THR A 286 -10.45 6.05 27.84
N ALA A 287 -11.41 5.91 26.91
CA ALA A 287 -11.28 5.07 25.72
C ALA A 287 -10.13 5.52 24.80
N ILE A 288 -9.95 6.83 24.61
CA ILE A 288 -8.85 7.40 23.83
C ILE A 288 -7.50 7.04 24.45
N ASN A 289 -7.37 7.17 25.77
CA ASN A 289 -6.14 6.83 26.49
C ASN A 289 -5.78 5.34 26.37
N LEU A 290 -6.80 4.46 26.34
CA LEU A 290 -6.61 3.03 26.06
C LEU A 290 -6.17 2.80 24.61
N MET A 291 -6.86 3.43 23.64
CA MET A 291 -6.54 3.27 22.22
C MET A 291 -5.13 3.73 21.87
N ILE A 292 -4.69 4.87 22.40
CA ILE A 292 -3.35 5.42 22.14
C ILE A 292 -2.24 4.45 22.59
N LYS A 293 -2.50 3.56 23.56
CA LYS A 293 -1.56 2.55 24.06
C LYS A 293 -1.71 1.18 23.40
N GLU A 294 -2.70 1.01 22.53
CA GLU A 294 -3.00 -0.28 21.91
C GLU A 294 -1.94 -0.68 20.88
N ASN A 295 -1.54 -1.96 20.87
CA ASN A 295 -0.74 -2.53 19.79
C ASN A 295 -1.66 -3.26 18.82
N ASN A 296 -1.72 -2.77 17.58
CA ASN A 296 -2.51 -3.37 16.52
C ASN A 296 -1.85 -3.10 15.17
N SER A 297 -2.25 -3.88 14.17
CA SER A 297 -1.70 -3.81 12.81
C SER A 297 -1.92 -2.45 12.15
N HIS A 298 -2.98 -1.70 12.51
CA HIS A 298 -3.20 -0.35 11.97
C HIS A 298 -2.10 0.60 12.41
N PHE A 299 -1.88 0.73 13.72
CA PHE A 299 -0.85 1.60 14.26
C PHE A 299 0.57 1.14 13.92
N GLU A 300 0.81 -0.17 13.84
CA GLU A 300 2.10 -0.73 13.42
C GLU A 300 2.43 -0.35 11.97
N ASN A 301 1.48 -0.53 11.04
CA ASN A 301 1.66 -0.12 9.65
C ASN A 301 1.93 1.39 9.53
N LEU A 302 1.20 2.23 10.28
CA LEU A 302 1.43 3.67 10.30
C LEU A 302 2.79 4.03 10.89
N TYR A 303 3.18 3.36 11.97
CA TYR A 303 4.46 3.56 12.65
C TYR A 303 5.64 3.32 11.71
N GLU A 304 5.65 2.20 10.97
CA GLU A 304 6.69 1.91 9.98
C GLU A 304 6.88 3.06 8.98
N LYS A 305 5.78 3.68 8.53
CA LYS A 305 5.84 4.80 7.57
C LYS A 305 6.30 6.10 8.22
N ILE A 306 5.94 6.33 9.47
CA ILE A 306 6.45 7.48 10.24
C ILE A 306 7.94 7.35 10.46
N VAL A 307 8.44 6.15 10.78
CA VAL A 307 9.88 5.91 10.94
C VAL A 307 10.62 6.19 9.63
N LEU A 308 10.07 5.75 8.49
CA LEU A 308 10.65 6.00 7.17
C LEU A 308 10.75 7.51 6.85
N TYR A 309 9.73 8.30 7.20
CA TYR A 309 9.68 9.76 6.95
C TYR A 309 9.81 10.59 8.23
N ARG A 310 10.63 10.13 9.19
CA ARG A 310 10.69 10.67 10.56
C ARG A 310 10.93 12.17 10.61
N LYS A 311 11.93 12.67 9.86
CA LYS A 311 12.30 14.08 9.85
C LYS A 311 11.11 14.95 9.42
N THR A 312 10.51 14.65 8.28
CA THR A 312 9.35 15.37 7.75
C THR A 312 8.17 15.31 8.72
N PHE A 313 7.86 14.12 9.27
CA PHE A 313 6.75 13.98 10.21
C PHE A 313 6.99 14.75 11.52
N GLN A 314 8.22 14.76 12.04
CA GLN A 314 8.59 15.55 13.22
C GLN A 314 8.48 17.06 12.96
N THR A 315 8.91 17.54 11.79
CA THR A 315 8.75 18.96 11.43
C THR A 315 7.27 19.32 11.35
N ILE A 316 6.42 18.48 10.74
CA ILE A 316 4.96 18.73 10.65
C ILE A 316 4.31 18.72 12.04
N LEU A 317 4.86 17.95 12.98
CA LEU A 317 4.34 17.87 14.34
C LEU A 317 4.58 19.16 15.14
N ASN A 318 5.73 19.79 14.91
CA ASN A 318 6.25 20.90 15.72
C ASN A 318 6.02 22.27 15.06
N ASP A 319 6.09 22.33 13.73
CA ASP A 319 6.10 23.57 12.95
C ASP A 319 4.92 23.62 11.97
N GLU A 320 4.55 24.84 11.59
CA GLU A 320 3.62 25.05 10.49
C GLU A 320 4.36 24.99 9.16
N ILE A 321 4.15 23.92 8.40
CA ILE A 321 4.78 23.72 7.08
C ILE A 321 3.77 23.98 5.97
N VAL A 322 4.20 24.69 4.92
CA VAL A 322 3.44 24.84 3.68
C VAL A 322 3.36 23.49 2.96
N PHE A 323 2.17 23.13 2.48
CA PHE A 323 2.01 21.91 1.69
C PHE A 323 2.76 22.03 0.37
N ASN A 324 3.62 21.05 0.11
CA ASN A 324 4.36 20.92 -1.13
C ASN A 324 3.99 19.58 -1.80
N PRO A 325 3.22 19.59 -2.90
CA PRO A 325 2.83 18.36 -3.59
C PRO A 325 4.02 17.62 -4.22
N ASP A 326 5.14 18.30 -4.47
CA ASP A 326 6.35 17.72 -5.05
C ASP A 326 7.31 17.15 -3.99
N ASP A 327 7.06 17.42 -2.70
CA ASP A 327 7.79 16.79 -1.61
C ASP A 327 7.35 15.32 -1.48
N GLN A 328 8.27 14.40 -1.75
CA GLN A 328 7.99 12.97 -1.74
C GLN A 328 7.51 12.49 -0.37
N ALA A 329 8.11 12.96 0.73
CA ALA A 329 7.74 12.53 2.06
C ALA A 329 6.33 13.01 2.44
N GLN A 330 5.98 14.26 2.12
CA GLN A 330 4.62 14.77 2.31
C GLN A 330 3.61 14.00 1.45
N SER A 331 3.94 13.72 0.19
CA SER A 331 3.07 12.96 -0.71
C SER A 331 2.78 11.55 -0.15
N TRP A 332 3.82 10.83 0.29
CA TRP A 332 3.68 9.51 0.89
C TRP A 332 2.91 9.54 2.22
N LEU A 333 3.24 10.45 3.14
CA LEU A 333 2.53 10.58 4.41
C LEU A 333 1.04 10.90 4.21
N ARG A 334 0.70 11.74 3.23
CA ARG A 334 -0.69 12.04 2.84
C ARG A 334 -1.39 10.80 2.31
N GLN A 335 -0.72 10.02 1.47
CA GLN A 335 -1.25 8.79 0.91
C GLN A 335 -1.53 7.71 1.96
N TYR A 336 -0.72 7.64 3.03
CA TYR A 336 -0.97 6.77 4.17
C TYR A 336 -2.04 7.32 5.14
N GLY A 337 -2.56 8.53 4.89
CA GLY A 337 -3.58 9.16 5.73
C GLY A 337 -3.04 9.69 7.05
N LEU A 338 -1.72 9.91 7.16
CA LEU A 338 -1.06 10.44 8.35
C LEU A 338 -1.14 11.96 8.44
N ILE A 339 -1.20 12.62 7.29
CA ILE A 339 -1.30 14.07 7.16
C ILE A 339 -2.39 14.46 6.18
N LYS A 340 -2.83 15.71 6.27
CA LYS A 340 -3.77 16.34 5.35
C LYS A 340 -3.37 17.79 5.12
N GLU A 341 -3.92 18.36 4.06
CA GLU A 341 -3.76 19.75 3.69
C GLU A 341 -4.95 20.56 4.21
N ILE A 342 -4.67 21.65 4.91
CA ILE A 342 -5.66 22.64 5.36
C ILE A 342 -5.06 24.02 5.11
N ASP A 343 -5.76 24.89 4.38
CA ASP A 343 -5.34 26.28 4.10
C ASP A 343 -3.88 26.38 3.62
N ASN A 344 -3.50 25.51 2.66
CA ASN A 344 -2.15 25.41 2.10
C ASN A 344 -1.05 24.99 3.11
N LYS A 345 -1.44 24.48 4.28
CA LYS A 345 -0.53 23.96 5.31
C LYS A 345 -0.71 22.46 5.48
N VAL A 346 0.37 21.79 5.88
CA VAL A 346 0.36 20.38 6.24
C VAL A 346 0.07 20.22 7.72
N VAL A 347 -0.93 19.42 8.04
CA VAL A 347 -1.26 19.07 9.42
C VAL A 347 -1.41 17.57 9.58
N ILE A 348 -1.15 17.07 10.80
CA ILE A 348 -1.45 15.67 11.14
C ILE A 348 -2.95 15.40 10.96
N ALA A 349 -3.29 14.24 10.39
CA ALA A 349 -4.65 13.94 9.96
C ALA A 349 -5.69 13.98 11.09
N ASN A 350 -5.30 13.61 12.32
CA ASN A 350 -6.16 13.64 13.50
C ASN A 350 -5.36 13.74 14.81
N HIS A 351 -6.06 14.08 15.90
CA HIS A 351 -5.45 14.28 17.22
C HIS A 351 -4.94 12.98 17.85
N ILE A 352 -5.56 11.83 17.56
CA ILE A 352 -5.10 10.53 18.07
C ILE A 352 -3.71 10.21 17.52
N TYR A 353 -3.48 10.37 16.22
CA TYR A 353 -2.17 10.19 15.59
C TYR A 353 -1.16 11.18 16.16
N LYS A 354 -1.56 12.46 16.32
CA LYS A 354 -0.71 13.48 16.95
C LYS A 354 -0.27 13.04 18.35
N LYS A 355 -1.20 12.66 19.24
CA LYS A 355 -0.91 12.24 20.61
C LYS A 355 -0.05 10.97 20.67
N ARG A 356 -0.44 9.93 19.93
CA ARG A 356 0.25 8.62 19.93
C ARG A 356 1.69 8.76 19.44
N PHE A 357 1.87 9.39 18.28
CA PHE A 357 3.19 9.44 17.65
C PHE A 357 4.05 10.58 18.18
N ALA A 358 3.49 11.63 18.78
CA ALA A 358 4.27 12.63 19.50
C ALA A 358 5.04 12.01 20.66
N ILE A 359 4.38 11.20 21.50
CA ILE A 359 5.02 10.51 22.62
C ILE A 359 6.16 9.62 22.11
N LEU A 360 5.97 8.89 21.01
CA LEU A 360 7.00 8.04 20.44
C LEU A 360 8.20 8.84 19.90
N LEU A 361 7.95 10.00 19.30
CA LEU A 361 8.98 10.87 18.74
C LEU A 361 9.71 11.69 19.81
N SER A 362 9.08 11.95 20.96
CA SER A 362 9.68 12.62 22.12
C SER A 362 10.37 11.65 23.09
N SER A 363 9.84 10.44 23.25
CA SER A 363 10.39 9.40 24.16
C SER A 363 11.67 8.77 23.60
N ASN A 364 11.88 8.86 22.28
CA ASN A 364 13.12 8.43 21.63
C ASN A 364 14.29 9.40 21.83
N ASN A 365 14.16 10.45 22.67
CA ASN A 365 15.31 11.20 23.19
C ASN A 365 15.86 10.61 24.51
N LEU A 366 15.20 9.61 25.11
CA LEU A 366 15.66 8.96 26.37
C LEU A 366 16.02 7.47 26.21
N ILE A 367 15.78 6.88 25.04
CA ILE A 367 16.35 5.59 24.67
C ILE A 367 17.47 5.90 23.67
N ASN A 368 18.69 6.05 24.17
CA ASN A 368 19.86 5.89 23.32
C ASN A 368 19.74 4.56 22.56
N ASP A 369 19.99 4.64 21.26
CA ASP A 369 20.19 3.58 20.28
C ASP A 369 20.22 2.16 20.79
N ARG A 370 19.37 1.30 20.22
CA ARG A 370 19.77 0.13 19.41
C ARG A 370 18.63 -0.27 18.46
N GLN A 371 18.38 0.52 17.41
CA GLN A 371 17.91 -0.11 16.17
C GLN A 371 19.09 -0.92 15.64
N PRO A 372 18.91 -2.19 15.24
CA PRO A 372 20.04 -2.94 14.76
C PRO A 372 20.59 -2.26 13.50
N LYS A 373 21.88 -1.95 13.47
CA LYS A 373 22.49 -1.27 12.33
C LYS A 373 22.45 -2.23 11.15
N LYS A 374 21.90 -1.77 10.03
CA LYS A 374 21.72 -2.62 8.85
C LYS A 374 22.87 -2.47 7.87
N ILE A 375 23.43 -3.61 7.48
CA ILE A 375 24.41 -3.73 6.40
C ILE A 375 23.71 -4.37 5.19
N PHE A 376 23.69 -3.69 4.06
CA PHE A 376 23.24 -4.26 2.79
C PHE A 376 24.40 -4.94 2.07
N ILE A 377 24.26 -6.20 1.64
CA ILE A 377 25.27 -6.88 0.83
C ILE A 377 24.80 -7.01 -0.62
N CYS A 378 25.43 -6.25 -1.50
CA CYS A 378 25.23 -6.23 -2.94
C CYS A 378 26.21 -7.21 -3.61
N TYR A 379 25.70 -8.25 -4.29
CA TYR A 379 26.55 -9.28 -4.90
C TYR A 379 25.89 -9.93 -6.11
N SER A 380 26.69 -10.54 -7.00
CA SER A 380 26.16 -11.40 -8.06
C SER A 380 25.89 -12.81 -7.55
N ARG A 381 24.85 -13.49 -8.06
CA ARG A 381 24.53 -14.87 -7.67
C ARG A 381 25.69 -15.83 -7.87
N GLU A 382 26.49 -15.62 -8.91
CA GLU A 382 27.68 -16.41 -9.20
C GLU A 382 28.76 -16.30 -8.10
N ASP A 383 28.68 -15.27 -7.25
CA ASP A 383 29.61 -15.01 -6.15
C ASP A 383 29.12 -15.54 -4.80
N GLN A 384 28.10 -16.41 -4.76
CA GLN A 384 27.48 -16.91 -3.52
C GLN A 384 28.47 -17.58 -2.55
N LYS A 385 29.53 -18.22 -3.07
CA LYS A 385 30.63 -18.77 -2.25
C LYS A 385 31.30 -17.68 -1.40
N TRP A 386 31.56 -16.50 -2.00
CA TRP A 386 32.21 -15.37 -1.35
C TRP A 386 31.30 -14.71 -0.32
N LEU A 387 30.01 -14.56 -0.66
CA LEU A 387 28.99 -14.13 0.29
C LEU A 387 28.96 -15.03 1.53
N THR A 388 28.89 -16.35 1.33
CA THR A 388 28.80 -17.33 2.44
C THR A 388 30.01 -17.24 3.38
N MET A 389 31.20 -17.06 2.80
CA MET A 389 32.42 -16.87 3.58
C MET A 389 32.38 -15.55 4.36
N LEU A 390 32.00 -14.43 3.73
CA LEU A 390 31.87 -13.12 4.39
C LEU A 390 30.85 -13.15 5.54
N LEU A 391 29.67 -13.74 5.32
CA LEU A 391 28.61 -13.86 6.32
C LEU A 391 29.07 -14.64 7.56
N THR A 392 29.92 -15.64 7.38
CA THR A 392 30.48 -16.40 8.52
C THR A 392 31.28 -15.49 9.46
N HIS A 393 31.96 -14.48 8.92
CA HIS A 393 32.70 -13.49 9.71
C HIS A 393 31.78 -12.37 10.24
N LEU A 394 30.82 -11.90 9.44
CA LEU A 394 29.85 -10.87 9.85
C LEU A 394 28.88 -11.33 10.95
N LYS A 395 28.65 -12.65 11.11
CA LYS A 395 27.84 -13.20 12.21
C LYS A 395 28.29 -12.76 13.60
N ILE A 396 29.57 -12.39 13.76
CA ILE A 396 30.08 -11.87 15.04
C ILE A 396 29.47 -10.50 15.36
N LEU A 397 29.22 -9.66 14.34
CA LEU A 397 28.60 -8.35 14.50
C LEU A 397 27.10 -8.43 14.88
N ALA A 398 26.45 -9.58 14.67
CA ALA A 398 25.07 -9.77 15.13
C ALA A 398 24.96 -9.73 16.67
N TYR A 399 26.05 -10.02 17.40
CA TYR A 399 26.10 -9.84 18.87
C TYR A 399 26.22 -8.37 19.30
N GLU A 400 26.48 -7.46 18.37
CA GLU A 400 26.60 -6.01 18.57
C GLU A 400 25.38 -5.25 18.02
N ASP A 401 24.26 -5.95 17.83
CA ASP A 401 23.04 -5.43 17.22
C ASP A 401 23.28 -4.88 15.79
N ILE A 402 24.04 -5.60 14.97
CA ILE A 402 24.22 -5.29 13.53
C ILE A 402 23.58 -6.40 12.69
N GLU A 403 22.60 -6.05 11.86
CA GLU A 403 21.85 -6.96 11.01
C GLU A 403 22.37 -6.89 9.57
N CYS A 404 22.66 -8.04 8.96
CA CYS A 404 23.05 -8.11 7.55
C CYS A 404 21.85 -8.51 6.69
N TRP A 405 21.55 -7.69 5.68
CA TRP A 405 20.56 -8.00 4.66
C TRP A 405 21.26 -8.38 3.35
N TYR A 406 20.83 -9.48 2.75
CA TYR A 406 21.32 -9.99 1.47
C TYR A 406 20.27 -10.88 0.84
N ASP A 407 20.30 -11.00 -0.48
CA ASP A 407 19.26 -11.70 -1.24
C ASP A 407 19.55 -13.21 -1.38
N GLU A 408 19.06 -14.05 -0.46
CA GLU A 408 19.35 -15.51 -0.44
C GLU A 408 18.66 -16.34 -1.54
N LYS A 409 17.56 -15.86 -2.14
CA LYS A 409 16.70 -16.68 -2.99
C LYS A 409 16.12 -15.88 -4.14
N ILE A 410 16.89 -15.80 -5.22
CA ILE A 410 16.33 -15.37 -6.50
C ILE A 410 16.23 -16.57 -7.44
N GLN A 411 15.06 -17.20 -7.46
CA GLN A 411 14.63 -17.91 -8.67
C GLN A 411 14.37 -16.86 -9.76
N THR A 412 14.89 -17.13 -10.95
CA THR A 412 14.68 -16.34 -12.15
C THR A 412 13.18 -16.07 -12.34
N GLY A 413 12.77 -14.81 -12.20
CA GLY A 413 11.40 -14.35 -12.54
C GLY A 413 10.53 -13.84 -11.39
N GLU A 414 11.00 -13.80 -10.14
CA GLU A 414 10.20 -13.26 -9.02
C GLU A 414 10.58 -11.82 -8.65
N THR A 415 9.54 -10.99 -8.46
CA THR A 415 9.56 -9.56 -8.14
C THR A 415 9.92 -9.30 -6.67
N TRP A 416 11.19 -9.01 -6.43
CA TRP A 416 11.77 -8.64 -5.11
C TRP A 416 12.14 -7.14 -5.00
N GLU A 417 11.74 -6.31 -5.97
CA GLU A 417 12.18 -4.90 -6.09
C GLU A 417 11.86 -3.99 -4.88
N PRO A 418 10.69 -4.05 -4.21
CA PRO A 418 10.39 -3.16 -3.07
C PRO A 418 11.21 -3.49 -1.82
N GLU A 419 11.51 -4.76 -1.60
CA GLU A 419 12.26 -5.21 -0.42
C GLU A 419 13.73 -4.85 -0.55
N ILE A 420 14.33 -5.03 -1.73
CA ILE A 420 15.71 -4.59 -2.02
C ILE A 420 15.82 -3.06 -1.90
N ALA A 421 14.87 -2.32 -2.48
CA ALA A 421 14.85 -0.87 -2.36
C ALA A 421 14.72 -0.42 -0.89
N ASN A 422 13.84 -1.06 -0.12
CA ASN A 422 13.68 -0.78 1.31
C ASN A 422 14.92 -1.19 2.12
N ALA A 423 15.57 -2.30 1.78
CA ALA A 423 16.79 -2.77 2.42
C ALA A 423 17.95 -1.81 2.18
N ILE A 424 18.14 -1.33 0.94
CA ILE A 424 19.11 -0.28 0.62
C ILE A 424 18.79 1.01 1.38
N GLU A 425 17.52 1.42 1.39
CA GLU A 425 17.10 2.68 2.00
C GLU A 425 17.25 2.68 3.53
N THR A 426 17.07 1.53 4.18
CA THR A 426 17.21 1.36 5.63
C THR A 426 18.62 0.97 6.09
N SER A 427 19.55 0.73 5.16
CA SER A 427 20.92 0.36 5.49
C SER A 427 21.81 1.57 5.75
N HIS A 428 22.75 1.39 6.69
CA HIS A 428 23.71 2.41 7.12
C HIS A 428 25.04 2.24 6.37
N LEU A 429 25.35 1.00 5.98
CA LEU A 429 26.51 0.62 5.20
C LEU A 429 26.10 -0.39 4.14
N ALA A 430 26.72 -0.31 2.96
CA ALA A 430 26.57 -1.35 1.94
C ALA A 430 27.91 -1.94 1.51
N ILE A 431 28.00 -3.26 1.50
CA ILE A 431 29.15 -4.02 1.00
C ILE A 431 28.86 -4.45 -0.44
N CYS A 432 29.73 -4.10 -1.38
CA CYS A 432 29.60 -4.52 -2.78
C CYS A 432 30.67 -5.55 -3.13
N LEU A 433 30.29 -6.79 -3.47
CA LEU A 433 31.22 -7.83 -3.88
C LEU A 433 31.59 -7.64 -5.36
N ILE A 434 32.72 -6.99 -5.62
CA ILE A 434 33.14 -6.58 -6.96
C ILE A 434 33.84 -7.74 -7.69
N SER A 435 33.15 -8.29 -8.69
CA SER A 435 33.61 -9.33 -9.61
C SER A 435 33.23 -8.97 -11.06
N THR A 436 33.70 -9.75 -12.05
CA THR A 436 33.25 -9.62 -13.44
C THR A 436 31.75 -9.85 -13.55
N GLN A 437 31.20 -10.80 -12.80
CA GLN A 437 29.77 -11.13 -12.82
C GLN A 437 28.92 -10.03 -12.18
N PHE A 438 29.42 -9.41 -11.11
CA PHE A 438 28.80 -8.23 -10.51
C PHE A 438 28.70 -7.08 -11.51
N LEU A 439 29.82 -6.77 -12.20
CA LEU A 439 29.89 -5.68 -13.17
C LEU A 439 29.07 -5.94 -14.45
N ALA A 440 28.91 -7.21 -14.84
CA ALA A 440 28.16 -7.61 -16.02
C ALA A 440 26.64 -7.76 -15.77
N SER A 441 26.19 -7.77 -14.51
CA SER A 441 24.78 -7.93 -14.16
C SER A 441 23.95 -6.69 -14.51
N ASP A 442 23.04 -6.83 -15.48
CA ASP A 442 22.11 -5.76 -15.87
C ASP A 442 21.21 -5.31 -14.72
N TYR A 443 20.81 -6.25 -13.85
CA TYR A 443 19.98 -5.96 -12.68
C TYR A 443 20.71 -5.04 -11.68
N ILE A 444 21.93 -5.44 -11.28
CA ILE A 444 22.75 -4.66 -10.34
C ILE A 444 23.05 -3.28 -10.92
N ARG A 445 23.41 -3.21 -12.21
CA ARG A 445 23.78 -1.96 -12.88
C ARG A 445 22.63 -0.98 -13.06
N THR A 446 21.44 -1.46 -13.41
CA THR A 446 20.29 -0.59 -13.73
C THR A 446 19.39 -0.31 -12.54
N ARG A 447 19.47 -1.10 -11.46
CA ARG A 447 18.59 -0.98 -10.28
C ARG A 447 19.35 -0.69 -9.00
N GLU A 448 20.19 -1.61 -8.54
CA GLU A 448 20.83 -1.53 -7.22
C GLU A 448 21.87 -0.41 -7.15
N VAL A 449 22.76 -0.30 -8.13
CA VAL A 449 23.82 0.72 -8.15
C VAL A 449 23.25 2.15 -8.10
N PRO A 450 22.24 2.54 -8.91
CA PRO A 450 21.62 3.85 -8.78
C PRO A 450 21.06 4.14 -7.38
N ALA A 451 20.40 3.16 -6.75
CA ALA A 451 19.84 3.31 -5.40
C ALA A 451 20.94 3.44 -4.33
N LEU A 452 21.97 2.59 -4.40
CA LEU A 452 23.14 2.63 -3.53
C LEU A 452 23.86 3.97 -3.62
N LEU A 453 24.07 4.49 -4.83
CA LEU A 453 24.72 5.79 -5.04
C LEU A 453 23.87 6.96 -4.55
N ASN A 454 22.54 6.87 -4.68
CA ASN A 454 21.65 7.88 -4.12
C ASN A 454 21.76 7.91 -2.59
N LYS A 455 21.77 6.73 -1.96
CA LYS A 455 21.89 6.63 -0.50
C LYS A 455 23.28 7.00 0.01
N TYR A 456 24.32 6.69 -0.76
CA TYR A 456 25.68 7.16 -0.50
C TYR A 456 25.77 8.69 -0.41
N LYS A 457 25.09 9.40 -1.32
CA LYS A 457 24.99 10.88 -1.26
C LYS A 457 24.26 11.40 -0.03
N GLN A 458 23.44 10.57 0.61
CA GLN A 458 22.71 10.90 1.84
C GLN A 458 23.49 10.51 3.11
N GLY A 459 24.71 9.98 2.99
CA GLY A 459 25.59 9.64 4.11
C GLY A 459 25.79 8.15 4.37
N MET A 460 25.16 7.24 3.60
CA MET A 460 25.46 5.80 3.72
C MET A 460 26.90 5.52 3.27
N ARG A 461 27.61 4.64 3.98
CA ARG A 461 28.98 4.27 3.61
C ARG A 461 28.97 3.11 2.60
N LEU A 462 29.78 3.22 1.55
CA LEU A 462 29.97 2.15 0.56
C LEU A 462 31.31 1.45 0.80
N PHE A 463 31.28 0.12 0.81
CA PHE A 463 32.44 -0.72 1.04
C PHE A 463 32.62 -1.71 -0.13
N PRO A 464 33.35 -1.32 -1.20
CA PRO A 464 33.61 -2.21 -2.33
C PRO A 464 34.70 -3.23 -1.99
N LEU A 465 34.36 -4.51 -1.99
CA LEU A 465 35.27 -5.64 -1.77
C LEU A 465 35.62 -6.33 -3.09
N LEU A 466 36.87 -6.25 -3.52
CA LEU A 466 37.38 -6.86 -4.76
C LEU A 466 37.55 -8.37 -4.59
N ILE A 467 36.71 -9.14 -5.27
CA ILE A 467 36.69 -10.60 -5.18
C ILE A 467 37.66 -11.24 -6.17
N GLU A 468 37.65 -10.77 -7.41
CA GLU A 468 38.51 -11.27 -8.50
C GLU A 468 39.02 -10.12 -9.38
N HIS A 469 39.99 -10.41 -10.26
CA HIS A 469 40.45 -9.42 -11.25
C HIS A 469 39.34 -9.08 -12.24
N CYS A 470 38.91 -7.82 -12.23
CA CYS A 470 37.86 -7.33 -13.13
C CYS A 470 38.11 -5.88 -13.56
N ALA A 471 37.34 -5.41 -14.54
CA ALA A 471 37.50 -4.09 -15.13
C ALA A 471 36.94 -2.92 -14.28
N TRP A 472 36.94 -3.05 -12.95
CA TRP A 472 36.33 -2.07 -12.02
C TRP A 472 36.87 -0.65 -12.18
N LYS A 473 38.15 -0.50 -12.56
CA LYS A 473 38.78 0.82 -12.83
C LYS A 473 38.15 1.59 -13.99
N ARG A 474 37.36 0.93 -14.84
CA ARG A 474 36.61 1.55 -15.94
C ARG A 474 35.23 2.08 -15.48
N ILE A 475 34.81 1.76 -14.26
CA ILE A 475 33.50 2.13 -13.73
C ILE A 475 33.64 3.41 -12.92
N ASN A 476 33.01 4.49 -13.38
CA ASN A 476 33.21 5.84 -12.85
C ASN A 476 33.00 5.92 -11.33
N TRP A 477 31.90 5.38 -10.81
CA TRP A 477 31.59 5.47 -9.39
C TRP A 477 32.50 4.61 -8.50
N LEU A 478 33.07 3.50 -9.02
CA LEU A 478 34.01 2.66 -8.28
C LEU A 478 35.42 3.24 -8.27
N LYS A 479 35.82 3.93 -9.34
CA LYS A 479 37.16 4.51 -9.47
C LYS A 479 37.42 5.59 -8.42
N ASP A 480 36.39 6.31 -8.02
CA ASP A 480 36.48 7.41 -7.06
C ASP A 480 36.30 6.95 -5.60
N LEU A 481 35.99 5.66 -5.39
CA LEU A 481 35.86 5.05 -4.06
C LEU A 481 37.13 4.30 -3.65
N GLN A 482 37.33 4.18 -2.34
CA GLN A 482 38.37 3.32 -1.79
C GLN A 482 37.96 1.85 -1.94
N ILE A 483 38.74 1.09 -2.74
CA ILE A 483 38.52 -0.35 -2.89
C ILE A 483 39.23 -1.13 -1.80
N HIS A 484 38.62 -2.23 -1.37
CA HIS A 484 39.18 -3.16 -0.40
C HIS A 484 39.50 -4.50 -1.07
N PRO A 485 40.65 -5.13 -0.78
CA PRO A 485 41.74 -4.60 0.05
C PRO A 485 42.49 -3.42 -0.57
N LYS A 486 43.09 -2.57 0.28
CA LYS A 486 43.72 -1.29 -0.10
C LYS A 486 44.89 -1.43 -1.08
N ASN A 487 45.50 -2.62 -1.14
CA ASN A 487 46.55 -2.97 -2.10
C ASN A 487 46.01 -3.34 -3.49
N GLY A 488 44.69 -3.43 -3.67
CA GLY A 488 44.03 -3.78 -4.92
C GLY A 488 44.20 -5.24 -5.34
N GLN A 489 44.66 -6.11 -4.44
CA GLN A 489 44.81 -7.55 -4.70
C GLN A 489 43.47 -8.26 -4.45
N PRO A 490 42.88 -8.94 -5.44
CA PRO A 490 41.59 -9.59 -5.24
C PRO A 490 41.63 -10.75 -4.25
N LEU A 491 40.48 -11.03 -3.65
CA LEU A 491 40.31 -12.05 -2.62
C LEU A 491 40.63 -13.47 -3.14
N ASP A 492 40.36 -13.77 -4.41
CA ASP A 492 40.61 -15.06 -5.05
C ASP A 492 42.09 -15.43 -5.21
N GLN A 493 42.99 -14.45 -5.16
CA GLN A 493 44.43 -14.65 -5.29
C GLN A 493 45.14 -14.92 -3.96
N LEU A 494 44.44 -14.74 -2.85
CA LEU A 494 44.99 -14.92 -1.51
C LEU A 494 44.87 -16.38 -1.05
N THR A 495 45.83 -16.83 -0.24
CA THR A 495 45.68 -18.13 0.44
C THR A 495 44.48 -18.09 1.40
N ILE A 496 43.91 -19.25 1.73
CA ILE A 496 42.75 -19.33 2.66
C ILE A 496 43.03 -18.61 3.99
N ASN A 497 44.26 -18.67 4.49
CA ASN A 497 44.65 -17.99 5.73
C ASN A 497 44.71 -16.47 5.56
N GLU A 498 45.17 -15.97 4.42
CA GLU A 498 45.21 -14.55 4.10
C GLU A 498 43.81 -13.98 3.83
N GLN A 499 42.95 -14.74 3.15
CA GLN A 499 41.52 -14.40 2.96
C GLN A 499 40.84 -14.19 4.31
N LYS A 500 40.99 -15.13 5.25
CA LYS A 500 40.43 -15.02 6.60
C LYS A 500 40.95 -13.81 7.36
N LYS A 501 42.26 -13.56 7.31
CA LYS A 501 42.88 -12.38 7.96
C LYS A 501 42.30 -11.08 7.42
N LEU A 502 42.14 -10.99 6.10
CA LEU A 502 41.59 -9.79 5.47
C LEU A 502 40.11 -9.59 5.84
N LEU A 503 39.31 -10.66 5.82
CA LEU A 503 37.90 -10.57 6.20
C LEU A 503 37.72 -10.16 7.67
N ILE A 504 38.59 -10.64 8.58
CA ILE A 504 38.59 -10.18 9.98
C ILE A 504 38.90 -8.67 10.05
N GLN A 505 39.96 -8.21 9.39
CA GLN A 505 40.33 -6.79 9.37
C GLN A 505 39.20 -5.91 8.80
N MET A 506 38.51 -6.40 7.77
CA MET A 506 37.37 -5.72 7.18
C MET A 506 36.18 -5.65 8.16
N VAL A 507 35.89 -6.74 8.87
CA VAL A 507 34.83 -6.77 9.89
C VAL A 507 35.13 -5.77 11.01
N ASP A 508 36.38 -5.70 11.48
CA ASP A 508 36.81 -4.74 12.48
C ASP A 508 36.68 -3.29 11.96
N GLU A 509 37.08 -3.03 10.69
CA GLU A 509 36.94 -1.70 10.06
C GLU A 509 35.46 -1.30 9.97
N ILE A 510 34.57 -2.22 9.57
CA ILE A 510 33.12 -2.01 9.49
C ILE A 510 32.51 -1.74 10.88
N GLY A 511 32.90 -2.51 11.90
CA GLY A 511 32.45 -2.30 13.29
C GLY A 511 32.79 -0.90 13.79
N ASN A 512 34.06 -0.51 13.68
CA ASN A 512 34.54 0.82 14.08
C ASN A 512 33.85 1.96 13.32
N VAL A 513 33.66 1.77 12.01
CA VAL A 513 32.95 2.72 11.13
C VAL A 513 31.53 2.93 11.62
N LEU A 514 30.83 1.85 11.96
CA LEU A 514 29.47 1.91 12.44
C LEU A 514 29.40 2.48 13.87
N GLU A 515 30.41 2.27 14.72
CA GLU A 515 30.48 2.84 16.08
C GLU A 515 30.82 4.34 16.12
N THR A 516 31.67 4.83 15.21
CA THR A 516 32.16 6.23 15.22
C THR A 516 31.14 7.29 14.77
N ASP A 517 30.06 6.90 14.09
CA ASP A 517 28.94 7.81 13.75
C ASP A 517 28.14 8.28 14.99
N PHE A 518 28.58 7.92 16.21
CA PHE A 518 27.97 8.26 17.50
C PHE A 518 28.66 9.38 18.27
N THR A 519 29.82 9.88 17.84
CA THR A 519 30.61 10.85 18.62
C THR A 519 30.56 12.29 18.12
N ASP A 520 29.96 12.58 16.96
CA ASP A 520 29.88 13.94 16.39
C ASP A 520 28.43 14.44 16.16
N VAL A 521 27.52 14.21 17.12
CA VAL A 521 26.22 14.91 17.19
C VAL A 521 25.93 15.43 18.58
#